data_AF-A0A1G9R377-F1
#
_entry.id   AF-A0A1G9R377-F1
#
_cell.length_a   1.000
_cell.length_b   1.000
_cell.length_c   1.000
_cell.angle_alpha   90.00
_cell.angle_beta   90.00
_cell.angle_gamma   90.00
#
_symmetry.space_group_name_H-M   'P 1'
#
loop_
_entity.id
_entity.type
_entity.pdbx_description
1 polymer ?
#
loop_
_entity_poly.entity_id
_entity_poly.type
_entity_poly.pdbx_seq_one_letter_code
_entity_poly.pdbx_strand_id
1 'polypeptide(L)'
;MDNKEKMLHILKAYYDKKMFSKKIEFKETDFEYGRHEAAFYLSNLERDGLLEFDGEVIRTGGQRHPKYNNSVSMIWWSNADITRDGEIELKENGLI
;
A
#
# COMPACT_ATOMS: atom_id res chain seq x y z
N MET A 1 -1.37 -10.65 12.10
CA MET A 1 -2.12 -9.63 11.34
C MET A 1 -2.62 -10.26 10.06
N ASP A 2 -3.93 -10.27 9.86
CA ASP A 2 -4.53 -10.83 8.64
C ASP A 2 -4.33 -9.89 7.42
N ASN A 3 -4.72 -10.35 6.23
CA ASN A 3 -4.56 -9.56 5.00
C ASN A 3 -5.34 -8.25 5.03
N LYS A 4 -6.52 -8.22 5.67
CA LYS A 4 -7.37 -7.03 5.73
C LYS A 4 -6.74 -5.99 6.66
N GLU A 5 -6.31 -6.40 7.85
CA GLU A 5 -5.60 -5.54 8.79
C GLU A 5 -4.33 -4.93 8.16
N LYS A 6 -3.57 -5.73 7.40
CA LYS A 6 -2.39 -5.25 6.65
C LYS A 6 -2.73 -4.16 5.64
N MET A 7 -3.80 -4.36 4.86
CA MET A 7 -4.27 -3.37 3.89
C MET A 7 -4.75 -2.08 4.56
N LEU A 8 -5.52 -2.19 5.66
CA LEU A 8 -5.97 -1.04 6.44
C LEU A 8 -4.81 -0.25 7.05
N HIS A 9 -3.76 -0.92 7.52
CA HIS A 9 -2.54 -0.28 8.00
C HIS A 9 -1.82 0.53 6.90
N ILE A 10 -1.71 -0.03 5.69
CA ILE A 10 -1.14 0.69 4.54
C ILE A 10 -2.01 1.91 4.21
N LEU A 11 -3.33 1.72 4.13
CA LEU A 11 -4.28 2.77 3.80
C LEU A 11 -4.22 3.93 4.81
N LYS A 12 -4.13 3.61 6.10
CA LYS A 12 -3.96 4.59 7.18
C LYS A 12 -2.66 5.38 7.06
N ALA A 13 -1.56 4.75 6.63
CA ALA A 13 -0.30 5.45 6.40
C ALA A 13 -0.41 6.49 5.26
N TYR A 14 -1.15 6.18 4.19
CA TYR A 14 -1.43 7.14 3.11
C TYR A 14 -2.36 8.27 3.55
N TYR A 15 -3.36 7.98 4.38
CA TYR A 15 -4.18 9.02 5.01
C TYR A 15 -3.32 9.97 5.87
N ASP A 16 -2.42 9.42 6.69
CA ASP A 16 -1.56 10.22 7.55
C ASP A 16 -0.53 11.05 6.77
N LYS A 17 -0.02 10.53 5.65
CA LYS A 17 0.76 11.31 4.67
C LYS A 17 -0.04 12.49 4.16
N LYS A 18 -1.27 12.26 3.70
CA LYS A 18 -2.15 13.30 3.15
C LYS A 18 -2.48 14.40 4.17
N MET A 19 -2.92 14.02 5.37
CA MET A 19 -3.41 14.97 6.38
C MET A 19 -2.31 15.70 7.13
N PHE A 20 -1.18 15.02 7.39
CA PHE A 20 -0.14 15.53 8.28
C PHE A 20 1.20 15.74 7.57
N SER A 21 1.26 15.60 6.25
CA SER A 21 2.50 15.62 5.46
C SER A 21 3.57 14.68 6.02
N LYS A 22 3.14 13.57 6.66
CA LYS A 22 4.04 12.58 7.23
C LYS A 22 4.71 11.80 6.11
N LYS A 23 6.01 11.52 6.27
CA LYS A 23 6.67 10.55 5.41
C LYS A 23 6.12 9.16 5.71
N ILE A 24 5.84 8.41 4.66
CA ILE A 24 5.52 7.00 4.79
C ILE A 24 6.84 6.26 5.03
N GLU A 25 7.10 5.92 6.29
CA GLU A 25 8.27 5.14 6.68
C GLU A 25 7.86 3.67 6.92
N PHE A 26 7.76 2.89 5.86
CA PHE A 26 7.62 1.42 5.96
C PHE A 26 8.96 0.73 6.27
N LYS A 27 9.82 1.35 7.08
CA LYS A 27 11.08 0.71 7.50
C LYS A 27 10.83 -0.55 8.35
N GLU A 28 9.65 -0.66 8.97
CA GLU A 28 9.35 -1.68 9.98
C GLU A 28 7.86 -2.04 10.02
N THR A 29 7.12 -1.95 8.92
CA THR A 29 5.85 -2.70 8.88
C THR A 29 6.20 -4.18 8.82
N ASP A 30 5.67 -4.96 9.76
CA ASP A 30 5.68 -6.42 9.96
C ASP A 30 5.28 -7.26 8.72
N PHE A 31 5.80 -6.91 7.56
CA PHE A 31 5.69 -7.65 6.33
C PHE A 31 6.81 -8.68 6.29
N GLU A 32 6.41 -9.93 6.42
CA GLU A 32 7.23 -11.13 6.48
C GLU A 32 8.21 -11.21 5.29
N TYR A 33 7.86 -10.58 4.15
CA TYR A 33 8.68 -10.54 2.93
C TYR A 33 8.99 -9.11 2.42
N GLY A 34 8.95 -8.12 3.30
CA GLY A 34 9.38 -6.75 3.01
C GLY A 34 8.66 -6.13 1.79
N ARG A 35 9.44 -5.71 0.78
CA ARG A 35 8.93 -4.93 -0.38
C ARG A 35 7.94 -5.71 -1.26
N HIS A 36 8.07 -7.03 -1.40
CA HIS A 36 7.20 -7.81 -2.28
C HIS A 36 5.77 -7.93 -1.75
N GLU A 37 5.64 -8.14 -0.44
CA GLU A 37 4.35 -8.22 0.23
C GLU A 37 3.63 -6.87 0.22
N ALA A 38 4.37 -5.80 0.50
CA ALA A 38 3.79 -4.46 0.49
C ALA A 38 3.36 -4.03 -0.94
N ALA A 39 4.11 -4.41 -1.98
CA ALA A 39 3.68 -4.20 -3.37
C ALA A 39 2.41 -4.96 -3.72
N PHE A 40 2.28 -6.20 -3.24
CA PHE A 40 1.08 -7.01 -3.45
C PHE A 40 -0.16 -6.34 -2.87
N TYR A 41 -0.08 -5.84 -1.64
CA TYR A 41 -1.21 -5.12 -1.02
C TYR A 41 -1.49 -3.79 -1.69
N LEU A 42 -0.46 -3.05 -2.10
CA LEU A 42 -0.64 -1.82 -2.89
C LEU A 42 -1.39 -2.06 -4.19
N SER A 43 -1.00 -3.09 -4.96
CA SER A 43 -1.72 -3.43 -6.20
C SER A 43 -3.16 -3.84 -5.92
N ASN A 44 -3.44 -4.51 -4.81
CA ASN A 44 -4.82 -4.84 -4.44
C ASN A 44 -5.61 -3.59 -4.07
N LEU A 45 -5.05 -2.71 -3.24
CA LEU A 45 -5.70 -1.46 -2.82
C LEU A 45 -6.00 -0.54 -4.01
N GLU A 46 -5.09 -0.45 -5.00
CA GLU A 46 -5.33 0.32 -6.21
C GLU A 46 -6.38 -0.33 -7.12
N ARG A 47 -6.30 -1.65 -7.34
CA ARG A 47 -7.33 -2.39 -8.08
C ARG A 47 -8.72 -2.23 -7.45
N ASP A 48 -8.77 -2.18 -6.12
CA ASP A 48 -10.00 -2.04 -5.35
C ASP A 48 -10.44 -0.56 -5.24
N GLY A 49 -9.71 0.39 -5.85
CA GLY A 49 -10.06 1.81 -5.92
C GLY A 49 -9.78 2.62 -4.67
N LEU A 50 -9.08 2.05 -3.68
CA LEU A 50 -8.81 2.67 -2.38
C LEU A 50 -7.54 3.55 -2.39
N LEU A 51 -6.64 3.29 -3.32
CA LEU A 51 -5.45 4.10 -3.62
C LEU A 51 -5.40 4.43 -5.10
N GLU A 52 -4.74 5.53 -5.44
CA GLU A 52 -4.37 5.88 -6.82
C GLU A 52 -2.86 6.09 -6.92
N PHE A 53 -2.29 5.72 -8.07
CA PHE A 53 -0.86 5.84 -8.36
C PHE A 53 -0.58 6.99 -9.32
N ASP A 54 0.35 7.85 -8.94
CA ASP A 54 0.92 8.88 -9.80
C ASP A 54 2.02 8.28 -10.69
N GLY A 55 1.62 7.85 -11.89
CA GLY A 55 2.51 7.29 -12.90
C GLY A 55 2.86 5.80 -12.67
N GLU A 56 3.98 5.35 -13.22
CA GLU A 56 4.43 3.95 -13.07
C GLU A 56 5.06 3.69 -11.69
N VAL A 57 4.22 3.46 -10.68
CA VAL A 57 4.65 3.25 -9.29
C VAL A 57 5.15 1.83 -9.03
N ILE A 58 4.61 0.86 -9.77
CA ILE A 58 4.94 -0.56 -9.67
C ILE A 58 5.54 -1.01 -10.99
N ARG A 59 6.87 -1.10 -11.05
CA ARG A 59 7.55 -1.69 -12.21
C ARG A 59 7.58 -3.20 -12.10
N THR A 60 6.91 -3.86 -13.04
CA THR A 60 7.03 -5.30 -13.26
C THR A 60 8.43 -5.60 -13.77
N GLY A 61 9.30 -6.07 -12.89
CA GLY A 61 10.68 -6.40 -13.22
C GLY A 61 11.31 -7.23 -12.11
N GLY A 62 12.20 -8.15 -12.48
CA GLY A 62 12.90 -9.03 -11.54
C GLY A 62 12.25 -10.40 -11.32
N GLN A 63 12.96 -11.27 -10.60
CA GLN A 63 12.49 -12.61 -10.21
C GLN A 63 11.13 -12.53 -9.50
N ARG A 64 10.19 -13.38 -9.90
CA ARG A 64 8.88 -13.50 -9.22
C ARG A 64 9.05 -13.98 -7.79
N HIS A 65 8.38 -13.34 -6.85
CA HIS A 65 8.33 -13.85 -5.47
C HIS A 65 7.45 -15.12 -5.41
N PRO A 66 7.94 -16.26 -4.86
CA PRO A 66 7.21 -17.52 -4.88
C PRO A 66 5.89 -17.50 -4.09
N LYS A 67 5.76 -16.65 -3.05
CA LYS A 67 4.55 -16.52 -2.22
C LYS A 67 3.49 -15.55 -2.79
N TYR A 68 3.92 -14.43 -3.38
CA TYR A 68 3.01 -13.35 -3.83
C TYR A 68 2.88 -13.28 -5.35
N ASN A 69 3.63 -14.12 -6.08
CA ASN A 69 3.66 -14.24 -7.54
C ASN A 69 3.81 -12.89 -8.27
N ASN A 70 4.49 -11.91 -7.66
CA ASN A 70 4.73 -10.59 -8.22
C ASN A 70 6.22 -10.38 -8.52
N SER A 71 6.52 -9.66 -9.61
CA SER A 71 7.87 -9.26 -10.02
C SER A 71 8.00 -7.77 -9.75
N VAL A 72 8.45 -7.37 -8.57
CA VAL A 72 8.48 -5.96 -8.19
C VAL A 72 9.92 -5.51 -7.98
N SER A 73 10.40 -4.62 -8.85
CA SER A 73 11.76 -4.07 -8.76
C SER A 73 11.86 -2.79 -7.95
N MET A 74 10.79 -1.99 -7.90
CA MET A 74 10.83 -0.66 -7.30
C MET A 74 9.40 -0.21 -7.00
N ILE A 75 9.16 0.19 -5.75
CA ILE A 75 7.88 0.77 -5.32
C ILE A 75 8.17 2.21 -4.91
N TRP A 76 7.58 3.16 -5.63
CA TRP A 76 7.68 4.58 -5.29
C TRP A 76 6.49 4.97 -4.41
N TRP A 77 6.55 4.63 -3.13
CA TRP A 77 5.53 4.93 -2.12
C TRP A 77 5.14 6.41 -2.04
N SER A 78 6.05 7.30 -2.43
CA SER A 78 5.80 8.73 -2.52
C SER A 78 4.72 9.10 -3.54
N ASN A 79 4.53 8.23 -4.54
CA ASN A 79 3.71 8.46 -5.73
C ASN A 79 2.38 7.69 -5.66
N ALA A 80 1.86 7.45 -4.46
CA ALA A 80 0.50 7.00 -4.32
C ALA A 80 -0.23 7.89 -3.33
N ASP A 81 -1.52 8.05 -3.54
CA ASP A 81 -2.40 8.84 -2.69
C ASP A 81 -3.71 8.09 -2.40
N ILE A 82 -4.28 8.41 -1.25
CA ILE A 82 -5.54 7.80 -0.80
C ILE A 82 -6.72 8.45 -1.53
N THR A 83 -7.58 7.61 -2.09
CA THR A 83 -8.82 8.05 -2.74
C THR A 83 -9.90 8.36 -1.70
N ARG A 84 -11.02 8.93 -2.15
CA ARG A 84 -12.19 9.12 -1.29
C ARG A 84 -12.72 7.79 -0.74
N ASP A 85 -12.71 6.73 -1.55
CA ASP A 85 -13.20 5.41 -1.14
C ASP A 85 -12.26 4.78 -0.11
N GLY A 86 -10.94 5.02 -0.24
CA GLY A 86 -9.98 4.66 0.80
C GLY A 86 -10.25 5.35 2.15
N GLU A 87 -10.63 6.62 2.15
CA GLU A 87 -11.02 7.32 3.38
C GLU A 87 -12.32 6.75 3.99
N ILE A 88 -13.30 6.42 3.15
CA ILE A 88 -14.55 5.79 3.60
C ILE A 88 -14.26 4.43 4.25
N GLU A 89 -13.42 3.60 3.63
CA GLU A 89 -13.01 2.30 4.18
C GLU A 89 -12.36 2.47 5.57
N LEU A 90 -11.47 3.44 5.75
CA LEU A 90 -10.86 3.71 7.07
C LEU A 90 -11.90 4.12 8.12
N LYS A 91 -12.87 4.95 7.74
CA LYS A 91 -13.94 5.40 8.63
C LYS A 91 -14.88 4.27 9.03
N GLU A 92 -15.26 3.41 8.08
CA GLU A 92 -16.12 2.25 8.33
C GLU A 92 -15.46 1.22 9.27
N ASN A 93 -14.12 1.14 9.24
CA ASN A 93 -13.35 0.29 10.15
C ASN A 93 -12.90 1.03 11.44
N GLY A 94 -13.34 2.28 11.68
CA GLY A 94 -13.08 3.03 12.91
C GLY A 94 -11.62 3.47 13.12
N LEU A 95 -10.87 3.68 12.03
CA LEU A 95 -9.44 4.04 12.06
C LEU A 95 -9.16 5.54 11.89
N ILE A 96 -10.17 6.31 11.49
CA ILE A 96 -10.17 7.78 11.38
C ILE A 96 -11.51 8.38 11.82
#